data_AF-A0AAE1WAT3-F1
#
_entry.id   AF-A0AAE1WAT3-F1
#
_cell.length_a   1.000
_cell.length_b   1.000
_cell.length_c   1.000
_cell.angle_alpha   90.00
_cell.angle_beta   90.00
_cell.angle_gamma   90.00
#
_symmetry.space_group_name_H-M   'P 1'
#
loop_
_entity.id
_entity.type
_entity.pdbx_description
1 polymer ?
#
loop_
_entity_poly.entity_id
_entity_poly.type
_entity_poly.pdbx_seq_one_letter_code
_entity_poly.pdbx_strand_id
1 'polypeptide(L)'
;MEEIKKQDVKAFAYLDQINKEKWTASHDGGWRCGILTTNMSECINGVLKGARRLPVSALVEITLERTVHYFHVRAIKGQKMLQNNQLWTDFACKMFISLQQKAVEHTDTKYSHAQQFASVQTRRQGRHGMNTHVVKIANRECSCGKWNQFGILCSHAQKVCGAYNISAASMVKDYYDLMAYNNTYSKHFEPVQSEDYWDDPNF
;
A
#
# COMPACT_ATOMS: atom_id res chain seq x y z
N MET A 1 -14.09 10.26 -15.82
CA MET A 1 -15.47 10.07 -16.30
C MET A 1 -15.63 10.56 -17.72
N GLU A 2 -15.31 11.82 -18.04
CA GLU A 2 -15.41 12.32 -19.43
C GLU A 2 -14.57 11.52 -20.44
N GLU A 3 -13.32 11.19 -20.13
CA GLU A 3 -12.50 10.37 -21.03
C GLU A 3 -13.08 8.96 -21.24
N ILE A 4 -13.71 8.36 -20.22
CA ILE A 4 -14.40 7.08 -20.36
C ILE A 4 -15.61 7.24 -21.29
N LYS A 5 -16.40 8.30 -21.11
CA LYS A 5 -17.56 8.61 -21.95
C LYS A 5 -17.20 8.85 -23.41
N LYS A 6 -16.07 9.52 -23.66
CA LYS A 6 -15.54 9.72 -25.02
C LYS A 6 -15.14 8.42 -25.71
N GLN A 7 -14.63 7.45 -24.95
CA GLN A 7 -14.22 6.15 -25.49
C GLN A 7 -15.42 5.19 -25.65
N ASP A 8 -16.29 5.11 -24.64
CA ASP A 8 -17.46 4.24 -24.65
C ASP A 8 -18.58 4.78 -23.76
N VAL A 9 -19.67 5.21 -24.40
CA VAL A 9 -20.85 5.75 -23.72
C VAL A 9 -21.61 4.67 -22.93
N LYS A 10 -21.63 3.42 -23.41
CA LYS A 10 -22.30 2.30 -22.70
C LYS A 10 -21.52 1.94 -21.44
N ALA A 11 -20.19 1.86 -21.54
CA ALA A 11 -19.33 1.62 -20.38
C ALA A 11 -19.47 2.75 -19.34
N PHE A 12 -19.50 4.01 -19.79
CA PHE A 12 -19.80 5.14 -18.91
C PHE A 12 -21.15 4.98 -18.20
N ALA A 13 -22.23 4.72 -18.95
CA ALA A 13 -23.56 4.60 -18.38
C ALA A 13 -23.67 3.44 -17.37
N TYR A 14 -22.98 2.34 -17.61
CA TYR A 14 -22.88 1.22 -16.66
C TYR A 14 -22.11 1.61 -15.39
N LEU A 15 -20.91 2.18 -15.54
CA LEU A 15 -20.05 2.54 -14.41
C LEU A 15 -20.63 3.67 -13.56
N ASP A 16 -21.39 4.58 -14.15
CA ASP A 16 -22.03 5.70 -13.44
C ASP A 16 -23.16 5.22 -12.50
N GLN A 17 -23.74 4.05 -12.76
CA GLN A 17 -24.70 3.41 -11.85
C GLN A 17 -24.04 2.76 -10.62
N ILE A 18 -22.72 2.57 -10.65
CA ILE A 18 -21.96 1.96 -9.56
C ILE A 18 -21.26 3.06 -8.77
N ASN A 19 -21.45 3.07 -7.44
CA ASN A 19 -20.72 3.99 -6.57
C ASN A 19 -19.21 3.94 -6.87
N LYS A 20 -18.61 5.11 -7.17
CA LYS A 20 -17.21 5.27 -7.59
C LYS A 20 -16.22 4.68 -6.61
N GLU A 21 -16.54 4.65 -5.33
CA GLU A 21 -15.72 4.02 -4.28
C GLU A 21 -15.48 2.52 -4.58
N LYS A 22 -16.48 1.85 -5.19
CA LYS A 22 -16.44 0.42 -5.49
C LYS A 22 -15.53 0.07 -6.67
N TRP A 23 -15.19 1.00 -7.56
CA TRP A 23 -14.43 0.66 -8.77
C TRP A 23 -13.29 1.62 -9.10
N THR A 24 -13.17 2.76 -8.42
CA THR A 24 -12.07 3.72 -8.64
C THR A 24 -11.12 3.74 -7.44
N ALA A 25 -9.81 3.83 -7.71
CA ALA A 25 -8.80 4.06 -6.69
C ALA A 25 -8.84 5.49 -6.11
N SER A 26 -9.35 6.45 -6.87
CA SER A 26 -9.33 7.86 -6.48
C SER A 26 -10.43 8.23 -5.50
N HIS A 27 -11.49 7.42 -5.40
CA HIS A 27 -12.61 7.66 -4.50
C HIS A 27 -12.74 6.57 -3.42
N ASP A 28 -11.90 5.54 -3.39
CA ASP A 28 -12.01 4.45 -2.42
C ASP A 28 -11.57 4.82 -1.00
N GLY A 29 -11.40 6.10 -0.68
CA GLY A 29 -10.92 6.55 0.64
C GLY A 29 -9.53 6.05 1.04
N GLY A 30 -8.75 5.50 0.11
CA GLY A 30 -7.46 4.87 0.40
C GLY A 30 -7.55 3.40 0.83
N TRP A 31 -8.74 2.80 0.83
CA TRP A 31 -8.96 1.43 1.33
C TRP A 31 -8.14 0.38 0.59
N ARG A 32 -7.90 0.54 -0.72
CA ARG A 32 -7.10 -0.43 -1.49
C ARG A 32 -5.61 -0.17 -1.43
N CYS A 33 -5.15 0.89 -0.76
CA CYS A 33 -3.74 1.28 -0.73
C CYS A 33 -3.13 1.41 -2.15
N GLY A 34 -3.94 1.80 -3.14
CA GLY A 34 -3.56 1.87 -4.55
C GLY A 34 -3.46 0.53 -5.30
N ILE A 35 -3.88 -0.58 -4.70
CA ILE A 35 -3.97 -1.89 -5.36
C ILE A 35 -5.19 -1.91 -6.28
N LEU A 36 -4.94 -2.03 -7.58
CA LEU A 36 -5.98 -1.99 -8.62
C LEU A 36 -6.12 -3.29 -9.41
N THR A 37 -5.30 -4.28 -9.10
CA THR A 37 -5.19 -5.51 -9.88
C THR A 37 -5.35 -6.74 -9.01
N THR A 38 -5.60 -7.86 -9.68
CA THR A 38 -5.65 -9.22 -9.13
C THR A 38 -4.27 -9.82 -8.86
N ASN A 39 -3.21 -9.01 -8.78
CA ASN A 39 -1.85 -9.49 -8.58
C ASN A 39 -1.73 -10.41 -7.36
N MET A 40 -2.48 -10.13 -6.27
CA MET A 40 -2.48 -10.99 -5.08
C MET A 40 -2.97 -12.41 -5.38
N SER A 41 -4.09 -12.55 -6.08
CA SER A 41 -4.58 -13.87 -6.49
C SER A 41 -3.68 -14.54 -7.52
N GLU A 42 -3.08 -13.77 -8.44
CA GLU A 42 -2.13 -14.30 -9.43
C GLU A 42 -0.85 -14.83 -8.78
N CYS A 43 -0.34 -14.15 -7.75
CA CYS A 43 0.81 -14.62 -6.97
C CYS A 43 0.52 -15.98 -6.33
N ILE A 44 -0.62 -16.15 -5.67
CA ILE A 44 -1.00 -17.44 -5.06
C ILE A 44 -1.22 -18.51 -6.13
N ASN A 45 -1.86 -18.17 -7.26
CA ASN A 45 -1.98 -19.07 -8.40
C ASN A 45 -0.62 -19.53 -8.93
N GLY A 46 0.39 -18.65 -8.90
CA GLY A 46 1.78 -18.97 -9.25
C GLY A 46 2.41 -19.96 -8.28
N VAL A 47 2.24 -19.75 -6.96
CA VAL A 47 2.72 -20.66 -5.90
C VAL A 47 2.15 -22.07 -6.08
N LEU A 48 0.86 -22.17 -6.38
CA LEU A 48 0.16 -23.45 -6.51
C LEU A 48 0.28 -24.09 -7.90
N LYS A 49 1.01 -23.48 -8.84
CA LYS A 49 1.07 -23.94 -10.24
C LYS A 49 1.49 -25.41 -10.39
N GLY A 50 2.48 -25.85 -9.60
CA GLY A 50 2.96 -27.24 -9.60
C GLY A 50 1.98 -28.23 -8.97
N ALA A 51 1.09 -27.77 -8.09
CA ALA A 51 0.16 -28.61 -7.34
C ALA A 51 -1.16 -28.87 -8.08
N ARG A 52 -1.46 -28.14 -9.16
CA ARG A 52 -2.77 -28.19 -9.86
C ARG A 52 -3.15 -29.56 -10.43
N ARG A 53 -2.18 -30.45 -10.64
CA ARG A 53 -2.39 -31.80 -11.19
C ARG A 53 -2.20 -32.90 -10.13
N LEU A 54 -2.03 -32.52 -8.87
CA LEU A 54 -1.87 -33.44 -7.75
C LEU A 54 -3.22 -33.65 -7.06
N PRO A 55 -3.34 -34.67 -6.19
CA PRO A 55 -4.52 -34.86 -5.35
C PRO A 55 -4.83 -33.63 -4.50
N VAL A 56 -6.09 -33.52 -4.05
CA VAL A 56 -6.54 -32.42 -3.18
C VAL A 56 -5.72 -32.36 -1.88
N SER A 57 -5.31 -33.50 -1.33
CA SER A 57 -4.44 -33.56 -0.15
C SER A 57 -3.11 -32.82 -0.37
N ALA A 58 -2.46 -33.03 -1.51
CA ALA A 58 -1.22 -32.33 -1.86
C ALA A 58 -1.41 -30.82 -2.02
N LEU A 59 -2.58 -30.37 -2.51
CA LEU A 59 -2.91 -28.94 -2.57
C LEU A 59 -3.04 -28.32 -1.17
N VAL A 60 -3.68 -29.04 -0.25
CA VAL A 60 -3.83 -28.61 1.15
C VAL A 60 -2.46 -28.55 1.84
N GLU A 61 -1.66 -29.60 1.70
CA GLU A 61 -0.32 -29.71 2.26
C GLU A 61 0.59 -28.58 1.77
N ILE A 62 0.72 -28.39 0.45
CA ILE A 62 1.55 -27.32 -0.12
C ILE A 62 1.06 -25.93 0.34
N THR A 63 -0.25 -25.73 0.45
CA THR A 63 -0.80 -24.45 0.93
C THR A 63 -0.38 -24.20 2.38
N LEU A 64 -0.49 -25.20 3.25
CA LEU A 64 -0.07 -25.11 4.64
C LEU A 64 1.44 -24.87 4.74
N GLU A 65 2.27 -25.71 4.11
CA GLU A 65 3.74 -25.59 4.14
C GLU A 65 4.22 -24.22 3.67
N ARG A 66 3.66 -23.71 2.56
CA ARG A 66 4.01 -22.39 2.03
C ARG A 66 3.58 -21.28 2.97
N THR A 67 2.41 -21.40 3.58
CA THR A 67 1.92 -20.43 4.57
C THR A 67 2.84 -20.39 5.78
N VAL A 68 3.17 -21.55 6.36
CA VAL A 68 4.12 -21.66 7.49
C VAL A 68 5.47 -21.04 7.13
N HIS A 69 6.03 -21.42 5.98
CA HIS A 69 7.30 -20.89 5.50
C HIS A 69 7.26 -19.37 5.35
N TYR A 70 6.23 -18.81 4.73
CA TYR A 70 6.12 -17.37 4.56
C TYR A 70 5.93 -16.63 5.88
N PHE A 71 5.11 -17.13 6.80
CA PHE A 71 4.97 -16.53 8.13
C PHE A 71 6.31 -16.52 8.86
N HIS A 72 7.05 -17.62 8.84
CA HIS A 72 8.36 -17.73 9.47
C HIS A 72 9.38 -16.73 8.88
N VAL A 73 9.51 -16.69 7.54
CA VAL A 73 10.41 -15.74 6.85
C VAL A 73 10.02 -14.29 7.16
N ARG A 74 8.72 -13.99 7.20
CA ARG A 74 8.22 -12.63 7.47
C ARG A 74 8.45 -12.23 8.92
N ALA A 75 8.27 -13.12 9.88
CA ALA A 75 8.57 -12.89 11.29
C ALA A 75 10.06 -12.62 11.51
N ILE A 76 10.96 -13.44 10.95
CA ILE A 76 12.42 -13.20 11.00
C ILE A 76 12.76 -11.83 10.40
N LYS A 77 12.14 -11.48 9.26
CA LYS A 77 12.35 -10.17 8.64
C LYS A 77 11.88 -9.04 9.56
N GLY A 78 10.74 -9.20 10.22
CA GLY A 78 10.22 -8.26 11.21
C GLY A 78 11.19 -8.03 12.37
N GLN A 79 11.76 -9.10 12.92
CA GLN A 79 12.76 -9.04 13.99
C GLN A 79 14.04 -8.32 13.56
N LYS A 80 14.54 -8.58 12.34
CA LYS A 80 15.70 -7.86 11.79
C LYS A 80 15.43 -6.36 11.67
N MET A 81 14.23 -5.98 11.21
CA MET A 81 13.85 -4.56 11.14
C MET A 81 13.76 -3.92 12.53
N LEU A 82 13.32 -4.67 13.54
CA LEU A 82 13.26 -4.19 14.94
C LEU A 82 14.66 -3.96 15.51
N GLN A 83 15.58 -4.91 15.29
CA GLN A 83 16.98 -4.78 15.72
C GLN A 83 17.68 -3.56 15.09
N ASN A 84 17.25 -3.16 13.90
CA ASN A 84 17.74 -1.97 13.21
C ASN A 84 17.03 -0.67 13.65
N ASN A 85 16.15 -0.71 14.66
CA ASN A 85 15.34 0.42 15.12
C ASN A 85 14.53 1.09 13.98
N GLN A 86 14.07 0.31 13.01
CA GLN A 86 13.24 0.84 11.93
C GLN A 86 11.85 1.24 12.43
N LEU A 87 11.35 2.39 12.00
CA LEU A 87 10.00 2.86 12.34
C LEU A 87 8.92 2.10 11.53
N TRP A 88 9.21 1.87 10.25
CA TRP A 88 8.30 1.22 9.31
C TRP A 88 8.95 0.01 8.63
N THR A 89 8.12 -0.75 7.92
CA THR A 89 8.59 -1.81 7.03
C THR A 89 9.59 -1.28 5.97
N ASP A 90 10.49 -2.13 5.48
CA ASP A 90 11.44 -1.77 4.41
C ASP A 90 10.80 -1.07 3.21
N PHE A 91 9.60 -1.52 2.81
CA PHE A 91 8.87 -0.94 1.69
C PHE A 91 8.52 0.52 1.98
N ALA A 92 7.92 0.78 3.14
CA ALA A 92 7.52 2.12 3.56
C ALA A 92 8.74 3.03 3.73
N CYS A 93 9.82 2.56 4.36
CA CYS A 93 11.08 3.32 4.49
C CYS A 93 11.64 3.71 3.12
N LYS A 94 11.78 2.75 2.20
CA LYS A 94 12.29 3.01 0.83
C LYS A 94 11.41 4.00 0.07
N MET A 95 10.09 3.81 0.14
CA MET A 95 9.15 4.69 -0.54
C MET A 95 9.18 6.10 0.04
N PHE A 96 9.18 6.23 1.37
CA PHE A 96 9.24 7.52 2.05
C PHE A 96 10.51 8.30 1.70
N ILE A 97 11.68 7.64 1.74
CA ILE A 97 12.97 8.26 1.38
C ILE A 97 12.98 8.68 -0.10
N SER A 98 12.49 7.83 -1.01
CA SER A 98 12.42 8.16 -2.44
C SER A 98 11.52 9.38 -2.71
N LEU A 99 10.38 9.47 -2.01
CA LEU A 99 9.49 10.61 -2.11
C LEU A 99 10.13 11.87 -1.51
N GLN A 100 10.90 11.73 -0.44
CA GLN A 100 11.57 12.84 0.22
C GLN A 100 12.66 13.42 -0.68
N GLN A 101 13.45 12.56 -1.34
CA GLN A 101 14.43 12.98 -2.34
C GLN A 101 13.76 13.75 -3.49
N LYS A 102 12.61 13.26 -3.98
CA LYS A 102 11.82 13.97 -5.00
C LYS A 102 11.25 15.29 -4.49
N ALA A 103 10.91 15.39 -3.21
CA ALA A 103 10.35 16.60 -2.62
C ALA A 103 11.36 17.77 -2.67
N VAL A 104 12.66 17.49 -2.51
CA VAL A 104 13.74 18.50 -2.58
C VAL A 104 13.71 19.27 -3.90
N GLU A 105 13.31 18.62 -4.99
CA GLU A 105 13.29 19.21 -6.32
C GLU A 105 12.13 20.21 -6.53
N HIS A 106 11.10 20.17 -5.68
CA HIS A 106 9.90 20.99 -5.84
C HIS A 106 10.07 22.36 -5.21
N THR A 107 9.30 23.33 -5.69
CA THR A 107 9.15 24.65 -5.06
C THR A 107 7.78 24.75 -4.40
N ASP A 108 7.72 25.42 -3.25
CA ASP A 108 6.47 25.67 -2.53
C ASP A 108 6.18 27.17 -2.40
N THR A 109 4.90 27.50 -2.29
CA THR A 109 4.44 28.83 -1.91
C THR A 109 3.45 28.67 -0.78
N LYS A 110 3.77 29.25 0.38
CA LYS A 110 2.93 29.22 1.59
C LYS A 110 1.78 30.21 1.44
N TYR A 111 0.57 29.76 1.75
CA TYR A 111 -0.63 30.61 1.69
C TYR A 111 -1.23 30.89 3.09
N SER A 112 -1.07 29.97 4.04
CA SER A 112 -1.55 30.17 5.40
C SER A 112 -0.79 29.33 6.41
N HIS A 113 -0.19 30.00 7.40
CA HIS A 113 0.47 29.33 8.52
C HIS A 113 -0.53 28.66 9.46
N ALA A 114 -1.64 29.34 9.78
CA ALA A 114 -2.67 28.81 10.67
C ALA A 114 -3.36 27.57 10.09
N GLN A 115 -3.58 27.54 8.77
CA GLN A 115 -4.22 26.42 8.08
C GLN A 115 -3.22 25.41 7.48
N GLN A 116 -1.91 25.67 7.61
CA GLN A 116 -0.81 24.85 7.07
C GLN A 116 -1.06 24.45 5.60
N PHE A 117 -1.32 25.48 4.80
CA PHE A 117 -1.79 25.36 3.42
C PHE A 117 -0.75 25.95 2.46
N ALA A 118 -0.40 25.21 1.41
CA ALA A 118 0.58 25.64 0.42
C ALA A 118 0.27 25.08 -0.98
N SER A 119 0.77 25.77 -2.01
CA SER A 119 0.91 25.21 -3.34
C SER A 119 2.32 24.67 -3.53
N VAL A 120 2.46 23.62 -4.32
CA VAL A 120 3.74 23.01 -4.70
C VAL A 120 3.80 22.91 -6.21
N GLN A 121 4.84 23.48 -6.80
CA GLN A 121 5.13 23.31 -8.21
C GLN A 121 6.20 22.22 -8.38
N THR A 122 5.86 21.24 -9.22
CA THR A 122 6.78 20.14 -9.54
C THR A 122 7.91 20.59 -10.45
N ARG A 123 9.14 20.10 -10.20
CA ARG A 123 10.27 20.35 -11.10
C ARG A 123 9.94 19.86 -12.51
N ARG A 124 10.35 20.63 -13.52
CA ARG A 124 10.30 20.19 -14.91
C ARG A 124 11.26 19.02 -15.12
N GLN A 125 10.75 17.88 -15.58
CA GLN A 125 11.52 16.72 -16.02
C GLN A 125 11.12 16.39 -17.46
N GLY A 126 11.92 16.86 -18.42
CA GLY A 126 11.64 16.71 -19.86
C GLY A 126 10.37 17.45 -20.29
N ARG A 127 9.41 16.69 -20.85
CA ARG A 127 8.08 17.19 -21.26
C ARG A 127 7.02 17.16 -20.13
N HIS A 128 7.38 16.64 -18.95
CA HIS A 128 6.49 16.52 -17.80
C HIS A 128 6.96 17.42 -16.64
N GLY A 129 6.08 17.72 -15.69
CA GLY A 129 6.35 18.60 -14.54
C GLY A 129 5.72 19.98 -14.69
N MET A 130 6.12 20.93 -13.84
CA MET A 130 5.49 22.25 -13.67
C MET A 130 4.01 22.22 -13.28
N ASN A 131 3.48 21.04 -12.95
CA ASN A 131 2.15 20.90 -12.39
C ASN A 131 2.14 21.51 -10.99
N THR A 132 1.10 22.28 -10.71
CA THR A 132 0.82 22.82 -9.38
C THR A 132 -0.12 21.90 -8.63
N HIS A 133 0.29 21.50 -7.43
CA HIS A 133 -0.52 20.74 -6.50
C HIS A 133 -0.80 21.55 -5.24
N VAL A 134 -2.00 21.39 -4.70
CA VAL A 134 -2.41 22.00 -3.45
C VAL A 134 -2.23 20.98 -2.33
N VAL A 135 -1.64 21.40 -1.21
CA VAL A 135 -1.50 20.59 -0.01
C VAL A 135 -2.15 21.30 1.16
N LYS A 136 -3.01 20.57 1.88
CA LYS A 136 -3.64 21.02 3.13
C LYS A 136 -3.23 20.04 4.22
N ILE A 137 -2.23 20.41 5.02
CA ILE A 137 -1.65 19.49 6.02
C ILE A 137 -2.65 19.11 7.11
N ALA A 138 -3.43 20.08 7.61
CA ALA A 138 -4.47 19.83 8.62
C ALA A 138 -5.50 18.78 8.17
N ASN A 139 -5.83 18.76 6.87
CA ASN A 139 -6.78 17.81 6.29
C ASN A 139 -6.10 16.50 5.82
N ARG A 140 -4.78 16.39 5.96
CA ARG A 140 -3.95 15.31 5.40
C ARG A 140 -4.18 15.09 3.91
N GLU A 141 -4.36 16.18 3.16
CA GLU A 141 -4.79 16.13 1.77
C GLU A 141 -3.75 16.73 0.82
N CYS A 142 -3.58 16.10 -0.33
CA CYS A 142 -2.91 16.68 -1.48
C CYS A 142 -3.76 16.47 -2.73
N SER A 143 -3.89 17.50 -3.57
CA SER A 143 -4.70 17.44 -4.80
C SER A 143 -4.21 16.42 -5.83
N CYS A 144 -3.02 15.84 -5.66
CA CYS A 144 -2.58 14.70 -6.46
C CYS A 144 -3.25 13.36 -6.09
N GLY A 145 -4.00 13.30 -4.98
CA GLY A 145 -4.70 12.10 -4.48
C GLY A 145 -3.82 11.03 -3.83
N LYS A 146 -2.52 11.01 -4.14
CA LYS A 146 -1.59 9.94 -3.74
C LYS A 146 -1.46 9.76 -2.23
N TRP A 147 -1.52 10.84 -1.45
CA TRP A 147 -1.39 10.73 0.01
C TRP A 147 -2.53 9.89 0.60
N ASN A 148 -3.78 10.17 0.22
CA ASN A 148 -4.92 9.37 0.67
C ASN A 148 -4.87 7.96 0.08
N GLN A 149 -4.55 7.84 -1.22
CA GLN A 149 -4.56 6.57 -1.91
C GLN A 149 -3.54 5.56 -1.35
N PHE A 150 -2.35 6.00 -0.97
CA PHE A 150 -1.28 5.11 -0.52
C PHE A 150 -1.07 5.15 1.00
N GLY A 151 -1.53 6.18 1.71
CA GLY A 151 -1.30 6.37 3.15
C GLY A 151 0.12 6.79 3.55
N ILE A 152 1.03 6.92 2.58
CA ILE A 152 2.32 7.60 2.72
C ILE A 152 2.26 8.92 1.96
N LEU A 153 2.80 9.97 2.58
CA LEU A 153 2.80 11.32 2.02
C LEU A 153 3.48 11.33 0.65
N CYS A 154 2.83 11.93 -0.34
CA CYS A 154 3.49 12.18 -1.62
C CYS A 154 4.62 13.22 -1.46
N SER A 155 5.47 13.35 -2.49
CA SER A 155 6.58 14.31 -2.46
C SER A 155 6.13 15.77 -2.29
N HIS A 156 4.92 16.13 -2.75
CA HIS A 156 4.35 17.46 -2.51
C HIS A 156 4.03 17.67 -1.03
N ALA A 157 3.37 16.71 -0.41
CA ALA A 157 3.00 16.79 1.00
C ALA A 157 4.25 16.82 1.89
N GLN A 158 5.27 16.02 1.60
CA GLN A 158 6.55 16.07 2.31
C GLN A 158 7.28 17.42 2.15
N LYS A 159 7.24 18.04 0.95
CA LYS A 159 7.78 19.39 0.74
C LYS A 159 7.11 20.40 1.68
N VAL A 160 5.78 20.36 1.77
CA VAL A 160 5.00 21.29 2.60
C VAL A 160 5.16 21.01 4.08
N CYS A 161 5.26 19.74 4.50
CA CYS A 161 5.65 19.40 5.87
C CYS A 161 6.98 20.06 6.26
N GLY A 162 8.01 19.94 5.40
CA GLY A 162 9.29 20.60 5.62
C GLY A 162 9.17 22.13 5.68
N ALA A 163 8.38 22.73 4.80
CA ALA A 163 8.14 24.17 4.78
C ALA A 163 7.52 24.69 6.10
N TYR A 164 6.67 23.90 6.75
CA TYR A 164 6.02 24.25 8.03
C TYR A 164 6.69 23.63 9.27
N ASN A 165 7.88 23.02 9.14
CA ASN A 165 8.58 22.32 10.23
C ASN A 165 7.75 21.23 10.91
N ILE A 166 6.95 20.50 10.13
CA ILE A 166 6.09 19.40 10.59
C ILE A 166 6.78 18.07 10.26
N SER A 167 6.78 17.14 11.21
CA SER A 167 7.28 15.80 10.97
C SER A 167 6.38 15.04 10.00
N ALA A 168 6.81 14.91 8.74
CA ALA A 168 6.12 14.09 7.74
C ALA A 168 5.98 12.62 8.18
N ALA A 169 6.92 12.12 8.98
CA ALA A 169 6.88 10.75 9.50
C ALA A 169 5.63 10.51 10.38
N SER A 170 5.22 11.50 11.18
CA SER A 170 4.03 11.39 12.06
C SER A 170 2.69 11.24 11.31
N MET A 171 2.72 11.36 9.98
CA MET A 171 1.54 11.37 9.12
C MET A 171 1.43 10.16 8.21
N VAL A 172 2.39 9.23 8.27
CA VAL A 172 2.31 7.91 7.63
C VAL A 172 1.23 7.08 8.36
N LYS A 173 0.45 6.30 7.59
CA LYS A 173 -0.57 5.42 8.16
C LYS A 173 0.05 4.26 8.95
N ASP A 174 -0.63 3.90 10.03
CA ASP A 174 -0.24 2.89 11.03
C ASP A 174 -0.06 1.48 10.46
N TYR A 175 -0.78 1.11 9.40
CA TYR A 175 -0.60 -0.20 8.76
C TYR A 175 0.79 -0.39 8.10
N TYR A 176 1.61 0.67 7.99
CA TYR A 176 3.03 0.56 7.62
C TYR A 176 3.98 0.42 8.81
N ASP A 177 3.50 0.62 10.03
CA ASP A 177 4.30 0.56 11.24
C ASP A 177 4.88 -0.83 11.42
N LEU A 178 6.11 -0.86 11.91
CA LEU A 178 6.80 -2.11 12.15
C LEU A 178 6.09 -2.97 13.20
N MET A 179 5.41 -2.34 14.16
CA MET A 179 4.60 -3.06 15.15
C MET A 179 3.40 -3.75 14.51
N ALA A 180 2.66 -3.07 13.62
CA ALA A 180 1.54 -3.68 12.89
C ALA A 180 2.01 -4.87 12.04
N TYR A 181 3.17 -4.73 11.38
CA TYR A 181 3.81 -5.82 10.63
C TYR A 181 4.14 -7.02 11.53
N ASN A 182 4.83 -6.80 12.66
CA ASN A 182 5.19 -7.90 13.56
C ASN A 182 3.96 -8.58 14.17
N ASN A 183 2.94 -7.81 14.55
CA ASN A 183 1.69 -8.35 15.07
C ASN A 183 1.00 -9.28 14.05
N THR A 184 1.03 -8.92 12.76
CA THR A 184 0.47 -9.73 11.67
C THR A 184 1.11 -11.12 11.59
N TYR A 185 2.40 -11.22 11.89
CA TYR A 185 3.17 -12.47 11.79
C TYR A 185 3.55 -13.05 13.16
N SER A 186 2.88 -12.64 14.23
CA SER A 186 3.19 -13.08 15.61
C SER A 186 2.63 -14.46 15.95
N LYS A 187 1.60 -14.92 15.22
CA LYS A 187 1.00 -16.24 15.40
C LYS A 187 1.89 -17.33 14.81
N HIS A 188 1.82 -18.52 15.41
CA HIS A 188 2.50 -19.72 14.96
C HIS A 188 1.50 -20.74 14.43
N PHE A 189 2.03 -21.71 13.70
CA PHE A 189 1.33 -22.90 13.26
C PHE A 189 1.92 -24.09 14.01
N GLU A 190 1.07 -25.03 14.37
CA GLU A 190 1.52 -26.28 14.98
C GLU A 190 1.98 -27.27 13.90
N PRO A 191 3.02 -28.07 14.16
CA PRO A 191 3.41 -29.16 13.27
C PRO A 191 2.28 -30.17 13.08
N VAL A 192 2.08 -30.61 11.85
CA VAL A 192 1.17 -31.73 11.55
C VAL A 192 1.95 -33.03 11.78
N GLN A 193 1.37 -33.94 12.58
CA GLN A 193 1.98 -35.24 12.83
C GLN A 193 1.92 -36.13 11.58
N SER A 194 2.67 -37.23 11.57
CA SER A 194 2.53 -38.23 10.50
C SER A 194 1.11 -38.82 10.46
N GLU A 195 0.68 -39.27 9.29
CA GLU A 195 -0.66 -39.86 9.06
C GLU A 195 -0.97 -41.00 10.04
N ASP A 196 0.04 -41.77 10.46
CA ASP A 196 -0.08 -42.86 11.45
C ASP A 196 -0.65 -42.44 12.81
N TYR A 197 -0.61 -41.15 13.13
CA TYR A 197 -1.08 -40.58 14.41
C TYR A 197 -2.37 -39.79 14.27
N TRP A 198 -2.98 -39.74 13.08
CA TRP A 198 -4.22 -39.00 12.88
C TRP A 198 -5.41 -39.82 13.38
N ASP A 199 -6.35 -39.14 14.04
CA ASP A 199 -7.62 -39.76 14.40
C ASP A 199 -8.39 -40.14 13.13
N ASP A 200 -9.03 -41.31 13.16
CA ASP A 200 -9.96 -41.69 12.10
C ASP A 200 -11.07 -40.64 12.00
N PRO A 201 -11.31 -40.08 10.81
CA PRO A 201 -12.32 -39.05 10.67
C PRO A 201 -13.72 -39.64 10.87
N ASN A 202 -14.45 -39.11 11.86
CA ASN A 202 -15.86 -39.41 12.09
C ASN A 202 -16.72 -38.66 11.04
N PHE A 203 -16.91 -39.26 9.87
CA PHE A 203 -17.86 -38.77 8.87
C PHE A 203 -19.24 -39.43 9.02
#